data_AF-A0A8C3JIU7-F1
#
_entry.id   AF-A0A8C3JIU7-F1
#
_cell.length_a   1.000
_cell.length_b   1.000
_cell.length_c   1.000
_cell.angle_alpha   90.00
_cell.angle_beta   90.00
_cell.angle_gamma   90.00
#
_symmetry.space_group_name_H-M   'P 1'
#
loop_
_entity.id
_entity.type
_entity.pdbx_description
1 polymer ?
#
loop_
_entity_poly.entity_id
_entity_poly.type
_entity_poly.pdbx_seq_one_letter_code
_entity_poly.pdbx_strand_id
1 'polypeptide(L)'
;MAARKPLEMLQDESCCSICLGIFQDPVSIHCGHSFCRSCITETWEGLTTNFSCPQCRKTKSRKILRPNRELANVIKKSNVTLDPDMANPHLVLSEERRSRDLPSNPRRFKFEPCVLGSRGFTSGRHHWDVEVHREGTWAIGVAKESLPRDRGLSLNPVEGVWALYHTHNVYKALTSPDDTHLTLRSVPKRIRICLDYEEGKVVFFDAESKEQIFAFPPASFQGERVFPWFMVMFGAQLKLLP
;
A
#
# COMPACT_ATOMS: atom_id res chain seq x y z
N MET A 1 -21.11 25.52 9.96
CA MET A 1 -20.67 24.15 10.27
C MET A 1 -20.57 23.39 8.96
N ALA A 2 -19.37 23.04 8.50
CA ALA A 2 -19.19 22.42 7.18
C ALA A 2 -19.57 20.94 7.23
N ALA A 3 -20.43 20.52 6.30
CA ALA A 3 -20.82 19.12 6.12
C ALA A 3 -19.60 18.30 5.66
N ARG A 4 -19.28 17.22 6.39
CA ARG A 4 -18.29 16.23 5.96
C ARG A 4 -18.76 15.58 4.66
N LYS A 5 -17.85 15.43 3.69
CA LYS A 5 -18.18 14.90 2.36
C LYS A 5 -18.41 13.38 2.43
N PRO A 6 -19.35 12.79 1.66
CA PRO A 6 -19.65 11.35 1.68
C PRO A 6 -18.45 10.43 1.39
N LEU A 7 -17.39 10.96 0.76
CA LEU A 7 -16.18 10.24 0.36
C LEU A 7 -15.07 10.23 1.42
N GLU A 8 -15.23 10.91 2.56
CA GLU A 8 -14.37 10.67 3.74
C GLU A 8 -14.77 9.36 4.48
N MET A 9 -15.95 8.81 4.19
CA MET A 9 -16.51 7.67 4.93
C MET A 9 -15.97 6.31 4.45
N LEU A 10 -15.50 6.18 3.20
CA LEU A 10 -15.08 4.89 2.64
C LEU A 10 -13.64 4.46 3.01
N GLN A 11 -12.81 5.37 3.53
CA GLN A 11 -11.45 5.06 4.03
C GLN A 11 -11.41 4.89 5.56
N ASP A 12 -12.43 5.39 6.27
CA ASP A 12 -12.58 5.22 7.73
C ASP A 12 -13.23 3.85 8.08
N GLU A 13 -13.76 3.13 7.08
CA GLU A 13 -14.50 1.88 7.24
C GLU A 13 -13.66 0.59 7.07
N SER A 14 -12.38 0.69 6.70
CA SER A 14 -11.48 -0.46 6.53
C SER A 14 -10.43 -0.65 7.64
N CYS A 15 -10.46 0.20 8.67
CA CYS A 15 -9.51 0.18 9.78
C CYS A 15 -10.20 -0.15 11.11
N CYS A 16 -9.50 -0.91 11.95
CA CYS A 16 -9.97 -1.20 13.30
C CYS A 16 -9.76 0.00 14.21
N SER A 17 -10.82 0.47 14.87
CA SER A 17 -10.73 1.64 15.76
C SER A 17 -9.99 1.40 17.09
N ILE A 18 -9.50 0.18 17.33
CA ILE A 18 -8.70 -0.16 18.51
C ILE A 18 -7.20 -0.05 18.19
N CYS A 19 -6.72 -0.75 17.16
CA CYS A 19 -5.30 -0.72 16.77
C CYS A 19 -4.98 0.35 15.70
N LEU A 20 -6.01 0.97 15.12
CA LEU A 20 -5.91 1.95 14.04
C LEU A 20 -5.26 1.41 12.75
N GLY A 21 -5.11 0.09 12.62
CA GLY A 21 -4.63 -0.61 11.43
C GLY A 21 -5.76 -1.25 10.61
N ILE A 22 -5.44 -1.73 9.41
CA ILE A 22 -6.36 -2.51 8.57
C ILE A 22 -6.88 -3.72 9.35
N PHE A 23 -8.15 -4.09 9.20
CA PHE A 23 -8.66 -5.23 9.95
C PHE A 23 -7.94 -6.53 9.62
N GLN A 24 -7.42 -7.17 10.66
CA GLN A 24 -6.94 -8.55 10.64
C GLN A 24 -8.00 -9.43 11.30
N ASP A 25 -8.54 -10.39 10.55
CA ASP A 25 -9.68 -11.24 10.96
C ASP A 25 -10.85 -10.42 11.55
N PRO A 26 -11.53 -9.58 10.74
CA PRO A 26 -12.58 -8.70 11.24
C PRO A 26 -13.77 -9.50 11.80
N VAL A 27 -14.19 -9.13 13.01
CA VAL A 27 -15.40 -9.64 13.65
C VAL A 27 -16.34 -8.49 13.98
N SER A 28 -17.64 -8.68 13.72
CA SER A 28 -18.70 -7.77 14.15
C SER A 28 -19.24 -8.19 15.51
N ILE A 29 -19.53 -7.21 16.36
CA ILE A 29 -20.14 -7.42 17.67
C ILE A 29 -21.65 -7.10 17.67
N HIS A 30 -22.31 -7.22 18.81
CA HIS A 30 -23.76 -7.08 18.96
C HIS A 30 -24.38 -5.78 18.44
N CYS A 31 -23.60 -4.71 18.31
CA CYS A 31 -24.06 -3.42 17.79
C CYS A 31 -23.73 -3.18 16.30
N GLY A 32 -23.14 -4.16 15.61
CA GLY A 32 -22.78 -4.08 14.19
C GLY A 32 -21.39 -3.52 13.89
N HIS A 33 -20.74 -2.85 14.84
CA HIS A 33 -19.35 -2.38 14.66
C HIS A 33 -18.39 -3.56 14.56
N SER A 34 -17.35 -3.40 13.74
CA SER A 34 -16.34 -4.43 13.47
C SER A 34 -14.99 -4.06 14.09
N PHE A 35 -14.24 -5.07 14.51
CA PHE A 35 -12.91 -4.96 15.15
C PHE A 35 -12.03 -6.14 14.71
N CYS A 36 -10.70 -6.02 14.81
CA CYS A 36 -9.84 -7.20 14.72
C CYS A 36 -10.22 -8.17 15.85
N ARG A 37 -10.30 -9.48 15.55
CA ARG A 37 -10.65 -10.48 16.56
C ARG A 37 -9.77 -10.41 17.80
N SER A 38 -8.46 -10.23 17.62
CA SER A 38 -7.50 -10.07 18.72
C SER A 38 -7.82 -8.85 19.58
N CYS A 39 -7.91 -7.67 18.96
CA CYS A 39 -8.14 -6.40 19.65
C CYS A 39 -9.40 -6.40 20.52
N ILE A 40 -10.53 -6.88 19.99
CA ILE A 40 -11.77 -6.91 20.79
C ILE A 40 -11.75 -8.02 21.86
N THR A 41 -11.01 -9.10 21.63
CA THR A 41 -10.88 -10.17 22.62
C THR A 41 -10.03 -9.72 23.80
N GLU A 42 -8.94 -9.00 23.54
CA GLU A 42 -8.08 -8.38 24.55
C GLU A 42 -8.83 -7.30 25.34
N THR A 43 -9.61 -6.46 24.66
CA THR A 43 -10.44 -5.44 25.33
C THR A 43 -11.46 -6.05 26.31
N TRP A 44 -11.91 -7.28 26.04
CA TRP A 44 -12.87 -8.00 26.89
C TRP A 44 -12.22 -9.06 27.78
N GLU A 45 -10.90 -9.04 27.90
CA GLU A 45 -10.17 -10.00 28.72
C GLU A 45 -10.57 -9.88 30.20
N GLY A 46 -10.78 -11.02 30.85
CA GLY A 46 -11.23 -11.08 32.24
C GLY A 46 -12.70 -10.73 32.50
N LEU A 47 -13.47 -10.31 31.48
CA LEU A 47 -14.89 -9.98 31.64
C LEU A 47 -15.79 -11.22 31.49
N THR A 48 -16.71 -11.39 32.44
CA THR A 48 -17.76 -12.43 32.41
C THR A 48 -19.14 -11.89 32.00
N THR A 49 -19.35 -10.57 32.06
CA THR A 49 -20.56 -9.86 31.63
C THR A 49 -20.21 -8.41 31.21
N ASN A 50 -21.19 -7.62 30.77
CA ASN A 50 -21.04 -6.21 30.40
C ASN A 50 -20.03 -5.94 29.27
N PHE A 51 -20.07 -6.75 28.22
CA PHE A 51 -19.26 -6.57 27.02
C PHE A 51 -19.64 -5.28 26.28
N SER A 52 -18.83 -4.23 26.44
CA SER A 52 -19.06 -2.90 25.86
C SER A 52 -18.41 -2.76 24.48
N CYS A 53 -19.07 -2.06 23.57
CA CYS A 53 -18.47 -1.66 22.31
C CYS A 53 -17.48 -0.50 22.53
N PRO A 54 -16.21 -0.59 22.11
CA PRO A 54 -15.25 0.51 22.23
C PRO A 54 -15.66 1.78 21.47
N GLN A 55 -16.40 1.63 20.37
CA GLN A 55 -16.78 2.75 19.50
C GLN A 55 -18.07 3.46 19.94
N CYS A 56 -19.10 2.70 20.33
CA CYS A 56 -20.42 3.27 20.64
C CYS A 56 -20.90 3.01 22.08
N ARG A 57 -20.09 2.37 22.92
CA ARG A 57 -20.32 2.05 24.34
C ARG A 57 -21.56 1.21 24.67
N LYS A 58 -22.36 0.79 23.67
CA LYS A 58 -23.48 -0.15 23.86
C LYS A 58 -22.96 -1.47 24.47
N THR A 59 -23.61 -1.94 25.52
CA THR A 59 -23.23 -3.15 26.27
C THR A 59 -24.18 -4.32 26.01
N LYS A 60 -23.67 -5.54 26.15
CA LYS A 60 -24.45 -6.78 26.23
C LYS A 60 -23.88 -7.73 27.28
N SER A 61 -24.73 -8.57 27.85
CA SER A 61 -24.34 -9.57 28.86
C SER A 61 -23.64 -10.80 28.27
N ARG A 62 -23.80 -11.06 26.97
CA ARG A 62 -23.19 -12.20 26.27
C ARG A 62 -22.12 -11.73 25.29
N LYS A 63 -21.01 -12.45 25.24
CA LYS A 63 -19.95 -12.28 24.25
C LYS A 63 -20.44 -12.76 22.89
N ILE A 64 -20.62 -11.82 21.95
CA ILE A 64 -21.03 -12.11 20.57
C ILE A 64 -19.94 -11.58 19.64
N LEU A 65 -19.21 -12.48 19.00
CA LEU A 65 -18.24 -12.19 17.95
C LEU A 65 -18.66 -12.95 16.69
N ARG A 66 -19.02 -12.22 15.62
CA ARG A 66 -19.42 -12.80 14.34
C ARG A 66 -18.36 -12.49 13.29
N PRO A 67 -17.71 -13.48 12.66
CA PRO A 67 -16.78 -13.21 11.56
C PRO A 67 -17.44 -12.40 10.44
N ASN A 68 -16.83 -11.28 10.05
CA ASN A 68 -17.31 -10.42 8.98
C ASN A 68 -16.59 -10.77 7.68
N ARG A 69 -17.07 -11.81 7.00
CA ARG A 69 -16.45 -12.34 5.77
C ARG A 69 -16.49 -11.34 4.61
N GLU A 70 -17.52 -10.50 4.54
CA GLU A 70 -17.64 -9.49 3.50
C GLU A 70 -16.55 -8.43 3.65
N LEU A 71 -16.39 -7.90 4.87
CA LEU A 71 -15.30 -6.98 5.19
C LEU A 71 -13.93 -7.63 4.99
N ALA A 72 -13.76 -8.88 5.42
CA ALA A 72 -12.53 -9.63 5.17
C ALA A 72 -12.24 -9.80 3.67
N ASN A 73 -13.26 -9.99 2.83
CA ASN A 73 -13.11 -10.12 1.38
C ASN A 73 -12.80 -8.77 0.71
N VAL A 74 -13.38 -7.67 1.19
CA VAL A 74 -13.04 -6.31 0.73
C VAL A 74 -11.57 -6.01 1.06
N ILE A 75 -11.11 -6.36 2.25
CA ILE A 75 -9.73 -6.17 2.69
C ILE A 75 -8.76 -7.09 1.94
N LYS A 76 -9.08 -8.38 1.78
CA LYS A 76 -8.28 -9.30 0.96
C LYS A 76 -8.19 -8.83 -0.49
N LYS A 77 -9.23 -8.17 -1.00
CA LYS A 77 -9.19 -7.54 -2.32
C LYS A 77 -8.24 -6.34 -2.33
N SER A 78 -8.10 -5.57 -1.25
CA SER A 78 -7.18 -4.42 -1.21
C SER A 78 -5.71 -4.78 -0.94
N ASN A 79 -5.38 -5.98 -0.46
CA ASN A 79 -3.98 -6.35 -0.19
C ASN A 79 -3.15 -6.39 -1.48
N VAL A 80 -2.05 -5.62 -1.49
CA VAL A 80 -1.07 -5.64 -2.58
C VAL A 80 -0.11 -6.82 -2.35
N THR A 81 0.05 -7.69 -3.35
CA THR A 81 1.15 -8.68 -3.40
C THR A 81 1.98 -8.42 -4.67
N LEU A 82 3.20 -8.95 -4.77
CA LEU A 82 4.04 -8.81 -5.97
C LEU A 82 3.64 -9.84 -7.05
N ASP A 83 3.72 -9.47 -8.34
CA ASP A 83 3.50 -10.39 -9.46
C ASP A 83 4.83 -11.04 -9.91
N PRO A 84 5.05 -12.34 -9.67
CA PRO A 84 6.28 -13.02 -10.08
C PRO A 84 6.48 -13.06 -11.60
N ASP A 85 5.39 -13.05 -12.38
CA ASP A 85 5.44 -13.12 -13.83
C ASP A 85 5.88 -11.79 -14.47
N MET A 86 5.71 -10.68 -13.75
CA MET A 86 6.15 -9.34 -14.16
C MET A 86 7.52 -8.96 -13.57
N ALA A 87 8.10 -9.77 -12.69
CA ALA A 87 9.37 -9.48 -12.05
C ALA A 87 10.58 -9.71 -12.97
N ASN A 88 11.49 -8.74 -13.01
CA ASN A 88 12.80 -8.92 -13.64
C ASN A 88 13.54 -10.15 -13.06
N PRO A 89 14.26 -10.96 -13.86
CA PRO A 89 14.92 -12.20 -13.40
C PRO A 89 15.99 -12.01 -12.32
N HIS A 90 16.52 -10.79 -12.17
CA HIS A 90 17.51 -10.47 -11.13
C HIS A 90 16.89 -10.28 -9.74
N LEU A 91 15.56 -10.17 -9.64
CA LEU A 91 14.83 -10.01 -8.38
C LEU A 91 14.56 -11.35 -7.71
N VAL A 92 14.77 -11.44 -6.40
CA VAL A 92 14.37 -12.60 -5.59
C VAL A 92 13.14 -12.21 -4.77
N LEU A 93 12.00 -12.84 -5.05
CA LEU A 93 10.76 -12.69 -4.28
C LEU A 93 10.75 -13.74 -3.16
N SER A 94 10.43 -13.35 -1.92
CA SER A 94 10.81 -14.14 -0.74
C SER A 94 9.82 -15.22 -0.30
N GLU A 95 8.71 -15.49 -0.98
CA GLU A 95 7.83 -16.58 -0.52
C GLU A 95 7.46 -17.66 -1.54
N GLU A 96 7.25 -17.44 -2.84
CA GLU A 96 7.09 -18.58 -3.76
C GLU A 96 7.66 -18.29 -5.17
N ARG A 97 8.63 -19.13 -5.56
CA ARG A 97 9.33 -19.22 -6.86
C ARG A 97 10.52 -18.27 -7.05
N ARG A 98 11.68 -18.89 -7.30
CA ARG A 98 12.83 -18.24 -7.93
C ARG A 98 12.40 -17.74 -9.30
N SER A 99 12.51 -16.43 -9.52
CA SER A 99 12.27 -15.76 -10.82
C SER A 99 13.16 -16.25 -11.98
N ARG A 100 14.18 -17.07 -11.67
CA ARG A 100 15.20 -17.59 -12.60
C ARG A 100 14.76 -18.79 -13.43
N ASP A 101 13.68 -19.48 -13.05
CA ASP A 101 13.21 -20.71 -13.72
C ASP A 101 11.86 -20.53 -14.44
N LEU A 102 11.48 -19.29 -14.74
CA LEU A 102 10.19 -18.96 -15.37
C LEU A 102 10.35 -18.79 -16.90
N PRO A 103 9.41 -19.31 -17.71
CA PRO A 103 9.45 -19.16 -19.16
C PRO A 103 9.40 -17.68 -19.59
N SER A 104 9.89 -17.39 -20.80
CA SER A 104 9.85 -16.05 -21.40
C SER A 104 8.42 -15.51 -21.37
N ASN A 105 8.22 -14.37 -20.69
CA ASN A 105 6.91 -13.73 -20.56
C ASN A 105 6.98 -12.31 -21.15
N PRO A 106 6.15 -11.96 -22.16
CA PRO A 106 6.13 -10.63 -22.75
C PRO A 106 5.73 -9.52 -21.75
N ARG A 107 5.14 -9.86 -20.60
CA ARG A 107 4.82 -8.90 -19.52
C ARG A 107 5.99 -8.52 -18.62
N ARG A 108 7.15 -9.18 -18.77
CA ARG A 108 8.33 -9.00 -17.91
C ARG A 108 9.18 -7.81 -18.35
N PHE A 109 9.65 -7.01 -17.40
CA PHE A 109 10.66 -5.98 -17.66
C PHE A 109 12.01 -6.62 -17.98
N LYS A 110 12.55 -6.31 -19.16
CA LYS A 110 13.81 -6.88 -19.64
C LYS A 110 15.05 -6.08 -19.24
N PHE A 111 14.90 -4.77 -19.04
CA PHE A 111 16.04 -3.85 -18.85
C PHE A 111 16.17 -3.37 -17.42
N GLU A 112 15.08 -2.95 -16.78
CA GLU A 112 15.10 -2.47 -15.40
C GLU A 112 14.75 -3.58 -14.39
N PRO A 113 15.41 -3.63 -13.22
CA PRO A 113 15.12 -4.58 -12.16
C PRO A 113 13.87 -4.16 -11.36
N CYS A 114 12.73 -4.09 -12.05
CA CYS A 114 11.46 -3.68 -11.48
C CYS A 114 10.40 -4.79 -11.55
N VAL A 115 9.35 -4.60 -10.74
CA VAL A 115 8.23 -5.51 -10.57
C VAL A 115 6.96 -4.71 -10.29
N LEU A 116 5.83 -5.18 -10.81
CA LEU A 116 4.51 -4.65 -10.48
C LEU A 116 3.86 -5.47 -9.36
N GLY A 117 2.95 -4.83 -8.64
CA GLY A 117 1.97 -5.54 -7.83
C GLY A 117 1.10 -6.46 -8.70
N SER A 118 0.63 -7.58 -8.15
CA SER A 118 -0.29 -8.53 -8.79
C SER A 118 -1.66 -7.93 -9.09
N ARG A 119 -2.00 -6.80 -8.46
CA ARG A 119 -3.25 -6.10 -8.63
C ARG A 119 -2.99 -4.65 -9.03
N GLY A 120 -3.64 -4.24 -10.11
CA GLY A 120 -3.71 -2.85 -10.53
C GLY A 120 -5.13 -2.28 -10.34
N PHE A 121 -5.19 -0.97 -10.17
CA PHE A 121 -6.37 -0.22 -9.80
C PHE A 121 -6.83 0.67 -10.96
N THR A 122 -8.14 0.73 -11.15
CA THR A 122 -8.79 1.59 -12.17
C THR A 122 -9.83 2.53 -11.54
N SER A 123 -9.88 2.57 -10.20
CA SER A 123 -10.83 3.34 -9.41
C SER A 123 -10.50 3.20 -7.92
N GLY A 124 -10.96 4.14 -7.11
CA GLY A 124 -10.91 4.14 -5.67
C GLY A 124 -9.58 4.65 -5.09
N ARG A 125 -9.54 4.66 -3.76
CA ARG A 125 -8.36 5.03 -3.00
C ARG A 125 -7.70 3.81 -2.39
N HIS A 126 -6.39 3.71 -2.54
CA HIS A 126 -5.58 2.56 -2.14
C HIS A 126 -4.34 3.04 -1.40
N HIS A 127 -3.85 2.23 -0.48
CA HIS A 127 -2.55 2.47 0.13
C HIS A 127 -1.86 1.15 0.45
N TRP A 128 -0.53 1.18 0.50
CA TRP A 128 0.29 0.08 0.98
C TRP A 128 1.57 0.64 1.59
N ASP A 129 2.12 -0.13 2.52
CA ASP A 129 3.33 0.23 3.24
C ASP A 129 4.50 -0.62 2.75
N VAL A 130 5.65 0.03 2.58
CA VAL A 130 6.90 -0.63 2.18
C VAL A 130 7.95 -0.37 3.24
N GLU A 131 8.53 -1.44 3.74
CA GLU A 131 9.63 -1.38 4.69
C GLU A 131 10.97 -1.57 3.96
N VAL A 132 11.93 -0.68 4.26
CA VAL A 132 13.29 -0.73 3.71
C VAL A 132 14.17 -1.49 4.70
N HIS A 133 14.50 -2.75 4.37
CA HIS A 133 15.26 -3.64 5.27
C HIS A 133 16.77 -3.52 5.11
N ARG A 134 17.25 -3.30 3.89
CA ARG A 134 18.68 -3.20 3.58
C ARG A 134 18.95 -2.01 2.69
N GLU A 135 19.94 -1.22 3.10
CA GLU A 135 20.43 -0.08 2.32
C GLU A 135 20.92 -0.52 0.94
N GLY A 136 20.69 0.35 -0.04
CA GLY A 136 20.98 0.15 -1.44
C GLY A 136 20.17 1.14 -2.27
N THR A 137 20.15 0.94 -3.58
CA THR A 137 19.38 1.78 -4.48
C THR A 137 18.01 1.19 -4.73
N TRP A 138 16.97 1.98 -4.58
CA TRP A 138 15.61 1.51 -4.81
C TRP A 138 14.71 2.64 -5.31
N ALA A 139 13.61 2.27 -5.95
CA ALA A 139 12.50 3.15 -6.24
C ALA A 139 11.18 2.47 -5.92
N ILE A 140 10.24 3.21 -5.35
CA ILE A 140 8.91 2.71 -4.98
C ILE A 140 7.83 3.74 -5.33
N GLY A 141 6.70 3.27 -5.82
CA GLY A 141 5.60 4.15 -6.19
C GLY A 141 4.52 3.44 -6.99
N VAL A 142 4.01 4.13 -8.01
CA VAL A 142 3.01 3.59 -8.92
C VAL A 142 3.41 3.75 -10.39
N ALA A 143 2.87 2.84 -11.20
CA ALA A 143 3.14 2.73 -12.62
C ALA A 143 1.85 2.50 -13.41
N LYS A 144 1.78 3.07 -14.60
CA LYS A 144 0.79 2.71 -15.62
C LYS A 144 1.02 1.30 -16.18
N GLU A 145 -0.05 0.61 -16.54
CA GLU A 145 0.01 -0.73 -17.17
C GLU A 145 0.81 -0.71 -18.48
N SER A 146 0.62 0.33 -19.28
CA SER A 146 1.23 0.59 -20.60
C SER A 146 2.72 0.92 -20.55
N LEU A 147 3.35 0.97 -19.37
CA LEU A 147 4.78 1.19 -19.27
C LEU A 147 5.55 0.23 -20.19
N PRO A 148 6.53 0.72 -20.97
CA PRO A 148 7.31 -0.14 -21.86
C PRO A 148 7.98 -1.30 -21.11
N ARG A 149 8.15 -2.45 -21.78
CA ARG A 149 8.77 -3.66 -21.20
C ARG A 149 10.05 -4.08 -21.93
N ASP A 150 10.24 -3.56 -23.13
CA ASP A 150 11.22 -3.97 -24.15
C ASP A 150 12.26 -2.88 -24.48
N ARG A 151 12.24 -1.75 -23.77
CA ARG A 151 13.23 -0.68 -23.87
C ARG A 151 13.59 -0.13 -22.49
N GLY A 152 14.64 0.68 -22.41
CA GLY A 152 14.97 1.46 -21.21
C GLY A 152 13.83 2.43 -20.85
N LEU A 153 13.63 2.64 -19.55
CA LEU A 153 12.56 3.48 -19.02
C LEU A 153 13.10 4.85 -18.62
N SER A 154 12.44 5.92 -19.06
CA SER A 154 12.58 7.21 -18.40
C SER A 154 11.62 7.24 -17.21
N LEU A 155 12.14 7.15 -16.00
CA LEU A 155 11.33 7.06 -14.79
C LEU A 155 10.79 8.45 -14.41
N ASN A 156 9.61 8.82 -14.93
CA ASN A 156 8.95 10.09 -14.62
C ASN A 156 7.44 10.02 -14.92
N PRO A 157 6.65 11.04 -14.52
CA PRO A 157 5.20 11.04 -14.70
C PRO A 157 4.73 11.05 -16.16
N VAL A 158 5.55 11.58 -17.07
CA VAL A 158 5.22 11.65 -18.51
C VAL A 158 5.20 10.26 -19.13
N GLU A 159 6.16 9.41 -18.76
CA GLU A 159 6.17 7.98 -19.15
C GLU A 159 5.24 7.12 -18.27
N GLY A 160 4.61 7.68 -17.23
CA GLY A 160 3.64 6.97 -16.41
C GLY A 160 4.19 6.34 -15.14
N VAL A 161 5.26 6.88 -14.57
CA VAL A 161 5.83 6.48 -13.28
C VAL A 161 5.71 7.64 -12.28
N TRP A 162 5.17 7.38 -11.10
CA TRP A 162 5.19 8.31 -9.97
C TRP A 162 5.82 7.59 -8.77
N ALA A 163 7.08 7.91 -8.49
CA ALA A 163 7.87 7.16 -7.51
C ALA A 163 8.85 8.04 -6.73
N LEU A 164 9.17 7.57 -5.52
CA LEU A 164 10.35 7.99 -4.80
C LEU A 164 11.53 7.12 -5.21
N TYR A 165 12.71 7.71 -5.24
CA TYR A 165 13.98 7.08 -5.53
C TYR A 165 14.98 7.37 -4.40
N HIS A 166 15.76 6.36 -4.06
CA HIS A 166 16.84 6.47 -3.08
C HIS A 166 18.13 5.87 -3.63
N THR A 167 19.25 6.58 -3.46
CA THR A 167 20.60 6.05 -3.72
C THR A 167 21.62 6.74 -2.83
N HIS A 168 22.55 6.01 -2.21
CA HIS A 168 23.67 6.56 -1.43
C HIS A 168 23.26 7.75 -0.52
N ASN A 169 22.16 7.61 0.24
CA ASN A 169 21.56 8.62 1.13
C ASN A 169 20.90 9.84 0.47
N VAL A 170 20.73 9.84 -0.85
CA VAL A 170 19.97 10.85 -1.58
C VAL A 170 18.56 10.33 -1.82
N TYR A 171 17.56 11.09 -1.35
CA TYR A 171 16.15 10.87 -1.66
C TYR A 171 15.69 11.86 -2.73
N LYS A 172 14.94 11.36 -3.71
CA LYS A 172 14.31 12.19 -4.74
C LYS A 172 12.90 11.70 -5.04
N ALA A 173 12.03 12.62 -5.44
CA ALA A 173 10.83 12.29 -6.18
C ALA A 173 11.14 12.38 -7.68
N LEU A 174 10.79 11.32 -8.42
CA LEU A 174 11.02 11.22 -9.86
C LEU A 174 9.98 12.06 -10.60
N THR A 175 10.20 13.38 -10.64
CA THR A 175 9.35 14.37 -11.30
C THR A 175 9.82 14.66 -12.73
N SER A 176 9.10 15.51 -13.44
CA SER A 176 9.46 15.98 -14.78
C SER A 176 9.36 17.51 -14.81
N PRO A 177 10.27 18.23 -15.49
CA PRO A 177 11.36 17.72 -16.33
C PRO A 177 12.56 17.18 -15.55
N ASP A 178 12.77 17.64 -14.32
CA ASP A 178 13.88 17.23 -13.46
C ASP A 178 13.36 16.55 -12.18
N ASP A 179 14.20 15.71 -11.59
CA ASP A 179 13.94 15.11 -10.28
C ASP A 179 13.86 16.17 -9.18
N THR A 180 12.90 16.02 -8.27
CA THR A 180 12.82 16.86 -7.08
C THR A 180 13.64 16.22 -5.96
N HIS A 181 14.73 16.87 -5.54
CA HIS A 181 15.51 16.43 -4.38
C HIS A 181 14.72 16.63 -3.08
N LEU A 182 14.76 15.63 -2.20
CA LEU A 182 14.03 15.64 -0.93
C LEU A 182 14.98 15.77 0.24
N THR A 183 14.70 16.73 1.12
CA THR A 183 15.37 16.89 2.40
C THR A 183 14.50 16.28 3.48
N LEU A 184 14.89 15.11 3.98
CA LEU A 184 14.14 14.40 5.02
C LEU A 184 14.70 14.75 6.40
N ARG A 185 13.81 14.94 7.38
CA ARG A 185 14.18 15.16 8.79
C ARG A 185 14.83 13.94 9.42
N SER A 186 14.35 12.76 9.01
CA SER A 186 14.84 11.45 9.42
C SER A 186 14.72 10.48 8.25
N VAL A 187 15.57 9.45 8.23
CA VAL A 187 15.53 8.38 7.23
C VAL A 187 14.30 7.50 7.51
N PRO A 188 13.30 7.43 6.62
CA PRO A 188 12.10 6.65 6.86
C PRO A 188 12.41 5.16 6.72
N LYS A 189 12.09 4.38 7.76
CA LYS A 189 12.18 2.90 7.70
C LYS A 189 11.01 2.27 6.96
N ARG A 190 9.85 2.94 7.02
CA ARG A 190 8.61 2.50 6.40
C ARG A 190 7.94 3.67 5.68
N ILE A 191 7.66 3.46 4.41
CA ILE A 191 7.04 4.46 3.54
C ILE A 191 5.66 3.96 3.14
N ARG A 192 4.64 4.77 3.40
CA ARG A 192 3.28 4.54 2.92
C ARG A 192 3.09 5.24 1.58
N ILE A 193 2.64 4.48 0.58
CA ILE A 193 2.21 5.03 -0.72
C ILE A 193 0.68 5.08 -0.73
N CYS A 194 0.12 6.23 -1.06
CA CYS A 194 -1.30 6.47 -1.19
C CYS A 194 -1.64 6.85 -2.64
N LEU A 195 -2.61 6.15 -3.22
CA LEU A 195 -3.20 6.42 -4.53
C LEU A 195 -4.66 6.83 -4.33
N ASP A 196 -5.04 8.00 -4.85
CA ASP A 196 -6.45 8.36 -5.10
C ASP A 196 -6.64 8.40 -6.61
N TYR A 197 -7.33 7.39 -7.17
CA TYR A 197 -7.46 7.26 -8.60
C TYR A 197 -8.32 8.36 -9.21
N GLU A 198 -9.46 8.66 -8.59
CA GLU A 198 -10.42 9.66 -9.06
C GLU A 198 -9.86 11.09 -8.97
N GLU A 199 -9.11 11.41 -7.91
CA GLU A 199 -8.48 12.72 -7.74
C GLU A 199 -7.08 12.81 -8.39
N GLY A 200 -6.58 11.71 -8.98
CA GLY A 200 -5.26 11.67 -9.59
C GLY A 200 -4.11 11.84 -8.59
N LYS A 201 -4.30 11.54 -7.30
CA LYS A 201 -3.28 11.82 -6.28
C LYS A 201 -2.37 10.63 -6.07
N VAL A 202 -1.07 10.90 -6.02
CA VAL A 202 -0.04 9.96 -5.55
C VAL A 202 0.77 10.66 -4.46
N VAL A 203 0.69 10.14 -3.24
CA VAL A 203 1.28 10.77 -2.05
C VAL A 203 2.06 9.75 -1.24
N PHE A 204 3.18 10.20 -0.69
CA PHE A 204 4.11 9.41 0.10
C PHE A 204 4.20 9.96 1.51
N PHE A 205 4.12 9.08 2.50
CA PHE A 205 4.25 9.42 3.91
C PHE A 205 5.31 8.54 4.56
N ASP A 206 5.98 9.07 5.57
CA ASP A 206 6.65 8.24 6.56
C ASP A 206 5.54 7.59 7.41
N ALA A 207 5.46 6.28 7.40
CA ALA A 207 4.39 5.56 8.07
C ALA A 207 4.52 5.58 9.60
N GLU A 208 5.73 5.81 10.14
CA GLU A 208 5.98 5.86 11.58
C GLU A 208 5.61 7.24 12.13
N SER A 209 6.19 8.30 11.56
CA SER A 209 5.94 9.68 12.00
C SER A 209 4.62 10.25 11.49
N LYS A 210 4.03 9.64 10.45
CA LYS A 210 2.86 10.13 9.71
C LYS A 210 3.09 11.47 9.01
N GLU A 211 4.35 11.92 8.90
CA GLU A 211 4.69 13.11 8.14
C GLU A 211 4.63 12.83 6.64
N GLN A 212 4.13 13.80 5.87
CA GLN A 212 4.15 13.72 4.41
C GLN A 212 5.58 13.89 3.91
N ILE A 213 6.05 12.92 3.12
CA ILE A 213 7.35 12.98 2.44
C ILE A 213 7.22 13.79 1.15
N PHE A 214 6.25 13.45 0.31
CA PHE A 214 6.04 14.11 -0.98
C PHE A 214 4.64 13.86 -1.53
N ALA A 215 4.10 14.82 -2.28
CA ALA A 215 2.86 14.69 -3.03
C ALA A 215 3.11 15.10 -4.48
N PHE A 216 2.80 14.21 -5.42
CA PHE A 216 2.89 14.55 -6.83
C PHE A 216 1.76 15.51 -7.23
N PRO A 217 1.98 16.38 -8.24
CA PRO A 217 0.89 17.08 -8.91
C PRO A 217 -0.17 16.07 -9.41
N PRO A 218 -1.45 16.48 -9.51
CA PRO A 218 -2.51 15.59 -9.97
C PRO A 218 -2.17 14.89 -11.28
N ALA A 219 -2.17 13.57 -11.24
CA ALA A 219 -1.88 12.68 -12.34
C ALA A 219 -3.14 12.44 -13.19
N SER A 220 -2.96 12.34 -14.50
CA SER A 220 -4.00 11.85 -15.40
C SER A 220 -3.75 10.38 -15.75
N PHE A 221 -4.54 9.49 -15.15
CA PHE A 221 -4.46 8.06 -15.43
C PHE A 221 -5.17 7.66 -16.72
N GLN A 222 -6.00 8.52 -17.31
CA GLN A 222 -6.67 8.29 -18.61
C GLN A 222 -7.49 6.98 -18.69
N GLY A 223 -8.09 6.54 -17.57
CA GLY A 223 -8.84 5.29 -17.51
C GLY A 223 -7.96 4.03 -17.47
N GLU A 224 -6.64 4.21 -17.44
CA GLU A 224 -5.67 3.12 -17.45
C GLU A 224 -5.48 2.52 -16.06
N ARG A 225 -5.21 1.22 -16.02
CA ARG A 225 -4.87 0.54 -14.78
C ARG A 225 -3.51 1.02 -14.26
N VAL A 226 -3.48 1.34 -12.97
CA VAL A 226 -2.28 1.77 -12.24
C VAL A 226 -1.89 0.70 -11.24
N PHE A 227 -0.63 0.33 -11.22
CA PHE A 227 -0.08 -0.72 -10.37
C PHE A 227 0.89 -0.16 -9.34
N PRO A 228 0.94 -0.74 -8.14
CA PRO A 228 2.12 -0.63 -7.27
C PRO A 228 3.37 -1.04 -8.05
N TRP A 229 4.42 -0.25 -7.96
CA TRP A 229 5.65 -0.43 -8.73
C TRP A 229 6.86 -0.31 -7.83
N PHE A 230 7.80 -1.23 -8.00
CA PHE A 230 8.99 -1.36 -7.17
C PHE A 230 10.19 -1.64 -8.07
N MET A 231 11.32 -1.02 -7.75
CA MET A 231 12.61 -1.27 -8.37
C MET A 231 13.67 -1.38 -7.29
N VAL A 232 14.53 -2.39 -7.36
CA VAL A 232 15.64 -2.58 -6.41
C VAL A 232 16.94 -2.88 -7.14
N MET A 233 18.01 -2.24 -6.70
CA MET A 233 19.36 -2.32 -7.25
C MET A 233 20.40 -2.33 -6.13
N PHE A 234 21.63 -2.71 -6.47
CA PHE A 234 22.79 -2.62 -5.58
C PHE A 234 22.56 -3.19 -4.15
N GLY A 235 21.91 -4.35 -4.06
CA GLY A 235 21.70 -5.07 -2.80
C GLY A 235 20.55 -4.55 -1.91
N ALA A 236 19.75 -3.59 -2.39
CA ALA A 236 18.56 -3.13 -1.68
C ALA A 236 17.56 -4.26 -1.41
N GLN A 237 16.92 -4.22 -0.24
CA GLN A 237 15.86 -5.15 0.12
C GLN A 237 14.64 -4.38 0.61
N LEU A 238 13.51 -4.60 -0.06
CA LEU A 238 12.21 -4.05 0.29
C LEU A 238 11.28 -5.17 0.76
N LYS A 239 10.44 -4.86 1.74
CA LYS A 239 9.36 -5.73 2.19
C LYS A 239 8.04 -5.00 2.05
N LEU A 240 7.17 -5.50 1.20
CA LEU A 240 5.80 -5.04 1.12
C LEU A 240 5.02 -5.55 2.34
N LEU A 241 4.30 -4.66 3.01
CA LEU A 241 3.50 -4.98 4.17
C LEU A 241 2.02 -5.12 3.79
N PRO A 242 1.30 -6.07 4.42
CA PRO A 242 -0.11 -6.31 4.15
C PRO A 242 -1.02 -5.19 4.66
#